data_AF-A0A0F9D5H4-F1
#
_entry.id   AF-A0A0F9D5H4-F1
#
_cell.length_a   1.000
_cell.length_b   1.000
_cell.length_c   1.000
_cell.angle_alpha   90.00
_cell.angle_beta   90.00
_cell.angle_gamma   90.00
#
_symmetry.space_group_name_H-M   'P 1'
#
loop_
_entity.id
_entity.type
_entity.pdbx_description
1 polymer ?
#
loop_
_entity_poly.entity_id
_entity_poly.type
_entity_poly.pdbx_seq_one_letter_code
_entity_poly.pdbx_strand_id
1 'polypeptide(L)'
;MAVEESGKGIALETKGQPEVTPKVEDVTPDPASTVSPKEEEKIYSQKQLDDLTHMWDSEAGRQRKAVEDERDQFKTKSESLETEVSDIQVERDKLQNDINELSHDDPKKFDLIKRDKELRDAQRTLKKATDDLASNEKANAERVKVANDTLLEISIWEIATEYQTGDPVKLKNLCSTFGATSEEQIRQVADTLWVKETKPAKEGTPEGKTKLVLDTGKSKGGGLLTEEDRLAARYPTMAKK
;
A
#
# COMPACT_ATOMS: atom_id res chain seq x y z
N MET A 1 10.52 43.27 31.30
CA MET A 1 9.21 42.87 31.83
C MET A 1 8.95 41.45 31.37
N ALA A 2 9.10 40.50 32.28
CA ALA A 2 8.79 39.09 32.09
C ALA A 2 7.32 38.87 32.50
N VAL A 3 6.60 38.02 31.76
CA VAL A 3 5.34 37.44 32.23
C VAL A 3 5.37 35.96 31.91
N GLU A 4 5.01 35.20 32.94
CA GLU A 4 5.30 33.81 33.23
C GLU A 4 4.38 32.81 32.53
N GLU A 5 4.89 31.58 32.42
CA GLU A 5 4.18 30.33 32.15
C GLU A 5 3.12 30.03 33.21
N SER A 6 2.04 29.35 32.81
CA SER A 6 1.31 28.45 33.71
C SER A 6 0.67 27.31 32.92
N GLY A 7 1.21 26.11 33.11
CA GLY A 7 0.62 24.85 32.68
C GLY A 7 -0.36 24.29 33.71
N LYS A 8 -1.23 23.38 33.23
CA LYS A 8 -2.01 22.36 33.95
C LYS A 8 -2.72 21.56 32.85
N GLY A 9 -2.70 20.24 32.74
CA GLY A 9 -2.50 19.19 33.72
C GLY A 9 -3.55 18.12 33.42
N ILE A 10 -3.12 16.96 32.95
CA ILE A 10 -3.92 15.80 32.54
C ILE A 10 -4.52 15.15 33.81
N ALA A 11 -5.79 14.72 33.78
CA ALA A 11 -6.37 13.84 34.79
C ALA A 11 -7.18 12.72 34.13
N LEU A 12 -6.60 11.52 34.18
CA LEU A 12 -7.27 10.22 33.99
C LEU A 12 -7.93 9.85 35.32
N GLU A 13 -9.22 9.49 35.32
CA GLU A 13 -9.85 8.78 36.45
C GLU A 13 -10.65 7.56 35.97
N THR A 14 -10.07 6.39 36.25
CA THR A 14 -10.70 5.07 36.32
C THR A 14 -11.12 4.79 37.77
N LYS A 15 -12.35 4.30 37.99
CA LYS A 15 -12.87 3.46 39.12
C LYS A 15 -14.41 3.51 39.06
N GLY A 16 -15.21 2.49 39.30
CA GLY A 16 -15.01 1.10 39.74
C GLY A 16 -16.40 0.44 39.86
N GLN A 17 -16.46 -0.88 39.65
CA GLN A 17 -17.60 -1.74 40.02
C GLN A 17 -17.77 -1.79 41.54
N PRO A 18 -18.98 -2.08 42.04
CA PRO A 18 -19.16 -2.78 43.29
C PRO A 18 -19.62 -4.23 43.08
N GLU A 19 -18.82 -5.11 43.66
CA GLU A 19 -19.02 -6.53 43.92
C GLU A 19 -19.93 -6.70 45.14
N VAL A 20 -20.98 -7.54 45.08
CA VAL A 20 -21.70 -8.02 46.27
C VAL A 20 -22.18 -9.46 46.08
N THR A 21 -21.57 -10.38 46.82
CA THR A 21 -22.20 -11.55 47.49
C THR A 21 -21.70 -11.53 48.95
N PRO A 22 -22.16 -12.32 49.94
CA PRO A 22 -22.96 -13.57 49.87
C PRO A 22 -24.03 -13.77 50.99
N LYS A 23 -24.90 -14.79 50.87
CA LYS A 23 -25.19 -15.73 51.97
C LYS A 23 -25.96 -16.98 51.53
N VAL A 24 -25.51 -18.10 52.09
CA VAL A 24 -25.87 -19.51 51.90
C VAL A 24 -26.97 -19.92 52.88
N GLU A 25 -27.87 -20.82 52.48
CA GLU A 25 -28.37 -21.90 53.36
C GLU A 25 -28.93 -23.08 52.53
N ASP A 26 -28.40 -24.26 52.83
CA ASP A 26 -28.64 -25.57 52.24
C ASP A 26 -30.01 -26.15 52.61
N VAL A 27 -30.69 -26.83 51.66
CA VAL A 27 -31.31 -28.15 51.88
C VAL A 27 -31.39 -28.90 50.54
N THR A 28 -30.80 -30.10 50.46
CA THR A 28 -31.18 -31.18 49.53
C THR A 28 -31.56 -32.42 50.36
N PRO A 29 -32.35 -33.39 49.85
CA PRO A 29 -31.82 -34.39 48.92
C PRO A 29 -32.73 -34.89 47.77
N ASP A 30 -32.07 -35.22 46.66
CA ASP A 30 -32.28 -36.26 45.63
C ASP A 30 -33.53 -36.30 44.70
N PRO A 31 -33.44 -36.98 43.53
CA PRO A 31 -32.40 -36.94 42.50
C PRO A 31 -32.99 -36.90 41.06
N ALA A 32 -32.11 -36.86 40.06
CA ALA A 32 -32.35 -37.03 38.62
C ALA A 32 -32.79 -35.78 37.83
N SER A 33 -31.87 -35.24 37.04
CA SER A 33 -31.99 -35.32 35.57
C SER A 33 -30.76 -34.66 34.95
N THR A 34 -29.96 -35.47 34.25
CA THR A 34 -28.94 -35.04 33.31
C THR A 34 -29.56 -34.25 32.16
N VAL A 35 -29.33 -32.94 32.07
CA VAL A 35 -29.37 -32.23 30.78
C VAL A 35 -28.36 -31.07 30.82
N SER A 36 -27.34 -31.17 29.97
CA SER A 36 -26.39 -30.09 29.65
C SER A 36 -27.14 -28.81 29.23
N PRO A 37 -26.66 -27.60 29.54
CA PRO A 37 -27.24 -26.39 28.97
C PRO A 37 -26.95 -26.39 27.47
N LYS A 38 -27.98 -26.67 26.67
CA LYS A 38 -28.02 -26.25 25.26
C LYS A 38 -27.89 -24.74 25.27
N GLU A 39 -26.96 -24.20 24.50
CA GLU A 39 -27.05 -22.81 24.04
C GLU A 39 -28.46 -22.63 23.47
N GLU A 40 -29.29 -21.87 24.19
CA GLU A 40 -30.58 -21.44 23.67
C GLU A 40 -30.28 -20.51 22.50
N GLU A 41 -30.33 -21.06 21.28
CA GLU A 41 -30.45 -20.28 20.07
C GLU A 41 -31.58 -19.27 20.31
N LYS A 42 -31.25 -17.98 20.42
CA LYS A 42 -32.24 -16.91 20.50
C LYS A 42 -33.03 -16.94 19.20
N ILE A 43 -34.17 -17.64 19.21
CA ILE A 43 -35.12 -17.61 18.12
C ILE A 43 -35.81 -16.25 18.18
N TYR A 44 -35.29 -15.29 17.43
CA TYR A 44 -35.93 -13.99 17.27
C TYR A 44 -37.28 -14.19 16.57
N SER A 45 -38.34 -13.61 17.11
CA SER A 45 -39.61 -13.53 16.38
C SER A 45 -39.43 -12.67 15.13
N GLN A 46 -40.20 -12.95 14.06
CA GLN A 46 -40.13 -12.18 12.81
C GLN A 46 -40.21 -10.67 13.05
N LYS A 47 -41.08 -10.25 13.96
CA LYS A 47 -41.26 -8.85 14.34
C LYS A 47 -40.00 -8.24 14.98
N GLN A 48 -39.30 -8.98 15.83
CA GLN A 48 -38.04 -8.50 16.43
C GLN A 48 -36.93 -8.39 15.39
N LEU A 49 -36.92 -9.27 14.39
CA LEU A 49 -35.98 -9.20 13.28
C LEU A 49 -36.24 -7.97 12.40
N ASP A 50 -37.51 -7.72 12.09
CA ASP A 50 -37.95 -6.56 11.32
C ASP A 50 -37.61 -5.25 12.05
N ASP A 51 -37.84 -5.18 13.37
CA ASP A 51 -37.50 -4.02 14.21
C ASP A 51 -35.98 -3.78 14.24
N LEU A 52 -35.17 -4.83 14.41
CA LEU A 52 -33.70 -4.76 14.38
C LEU A 52 -33.19 -4.30 13.01
N THR A 53 -33.76 -4.82 11.93
CA THR A 53 -33.39 -4.46 10.55
C THR A 53 -33.70 -2.99 10.30
N HIS A 54 -34.90 -2.53 10.67
CA HIS A 54 -35.28 -1.13 10.53
C HIS A 54 -34.41 -0.18 11.37
N MET A 55 -34.03 -0.57 12.60
CA MET A 55 -33.09 0.19 13.41
C MET A 55 -31.71 0.28 12.74
N TRP A 56 -31.21 -0.84 12.21
CA TRP A 56 -29.92 -0.89 11.52
C TRP A 56 -29.93 -0.05 10.24
N ASP A 57 -30.97 -0.15 9.42
CA ASP A 57 -31.12 0.66 8.20
C ASP A 57 -31.21 2.15 8.51
N SER A 58 -31.91 2.52 9.59
CA SER A 58 -32.00 3.90 10.05
C SER A 58 -30.65 4.44 10.54
N GLU A 59 -29.90 3.63 11.29
CA GLU A 59 -28.58 4.00 11.79
C GLU A 59 -27.55 4.08 10.65
N ALA A 60 -27.55 3.11 9.73
CA ALA A 60 -26.73 3.13 8.54
C ALA A 60 -27.05 4.36 7.66
N GLY A 61 -28.34 4.72 7.53
CA GLY A 61 -28.77 5.93 6.84
C GLY A 61 -28.25 7.21 7.49
N ARG A 62 -28.30 7.31 8.83
CA ARG A 62 -27.72 8.44 9.58
C ARG A 62 -26.22 8.56 9.40
N GLN A 63 -25.49 7.45 9.50
CA GLN A 63 -24.04 7.42 9.32
C GLN A 63 -23.63 7.82 7.90
N ARG A 64 -24.32 7.29 6.88
CA ARG A 64 -24.08 7.69 5.49
C ARG A 64 -24.27 9.19 5.29
N LYS A 65 -25.37 9.74 5.82
CA LYS A 65 -25.65 11.17 5.72
C LYS A 65 -24.57 12.01 6.42
N ALA A 66 -24.14 11.63 7.61
CA ALA A 66 -23.06 12.33 8.32
C ALA A 66 -21.76 12.33 7.50
N VAL A 67 -21.40 11.20 6.90
CA VAL A 67 -20.22 11.09 6.03
C VAL A 67 -20.38 11.92 4.74
N GLU A 68 -21.58 11.96 4.15
CA GLU A 68 -21.87 12.82 2.99
C GLU A 68 -21.76 14.31 3.34
N ASP A 69 -22.32 14.74 4.47
CA ASP A 69 -22.24 16.11 4.95
C ASP A 69 -20.78 16.52 5.24
N GLU A 70 -20.00 15.64 5.87
CA GLU A 70 -18.56 15.87 6.10
C GLU A 70 -17.79 15.95 4.77
N ARG A 71 -18.03 15.02 3.84
CA ARG A 71 -17.42 15.04 2.51
C ARG A 71 -17.71 16.36 1.79
N ASP A 72 -18.95 16.83 1.82
CA ASP A 72 -19.35 18.05 1.12
C ASP A 72 -18.74 19.30 1.80
N GLN A 73 -18.61 19.30 3.12
CA GLN A 73 -17.84 20.33 3.84
C GLN A 73 -16.35 20.32 3.48
N PHE A 74 -15.72 19.15 3.38
CA PHE A 74 -14.33 19.07 2.97
C PHE A 74 -14.14 19.50 1.52
N LYS A 75 -15.07 19.13 0.63
CA LYS A 75 -15.05 19.53 -0.77
C LYS A 75 -15.13 21.05 -0.92
N THR A 76 -16.08 21.69 -0.25
CA THR A 76 -16.24 23.15 -0.28
C THR A 76 -15.03 23.88 0.31
N LYS A 77 -14.45 23.39 1.41
CA LYS A 77 -13.19 23.92 1.95
C LYS A 77 -12.03 23.75 0.97
N SER A 78 -11.93 22.61 0.31
CA SER A 78 -10.89 22.34 -0.69
C SER A 78 -10.99 23.30 -1.87
N GLU A 79 -12.19 23.49 -2.42
CA GLU A 79 -12.45 24.43 -3.52
C GLU A 79 -12.12 25.88 -3.10
N SER A 80 -12.50 26.28 -1.88
CA SER A 80 -12.16 27.60 -1.34
C SER A 80 -10.66 27.81 -1.24
N LEU A 81 -9.93 26.84 -0.69
CA LEU A 81 -8.47 26.91 -0.56
C LEU A 81 -7.77 26.90 -1.92
N GLU A 82 -8.28 26.13 -2.89
CA GLU A 82 -7.75 26.10 -4.24
C GLU A 82 -7.89 27.46 -4.94
N THR A 83 -9.03 28.12 -4.71
CA THR A 83 -9.28 29.48 -5.22
C THR A 83 -8.33 30.49 -4.56
N GLU A 84 -8.19 30.44 -3.23
CA GLU A 84 -7.27 31.32 -2.48
C GLU A 84 -5.81 31.13 -2.90
N VAL A 85 -5.37 29.88 -3.09
CA VAL A 85 -4.03 29.58 -3.60
C VAL A 85 -3.83 30.13 -5.00
N SER A 86 -4.84 30.03 -5.88
CA SER A 86 -4.80 30.62 -7.21
C SER A 86 -4.67 32.15 -7.15
N ASP A 87 -5.44 32.81 -6.29
CA ASP A 87 -5.39 34.27 -6.14
C ASP A 87 -4.03 34.73 -5.59
N ILE A 88 -3.49 34.05 -4.57
CA ILE A 88 -2.15 34.29 -4.04
C ILE A 88 -1.07 34.08 -5.12
N GLN A 89 -1.25 33.07 -5.99
CA GLN A 89 -0.33 32.82 -7.09
C GLN A 89 -0.32 34.00 -8.07
N VAL A 90 -1.49 34.53 -8.42
CA VAL A 90 -1.64 35.69 -9.32
C VAL A 90 -1.06 36.95 -8.70
N GLU A 91 -1.36 37.25 -7.43
CA GLU A 91 -0.80 38.40 -6.73
C GLU A 91 0.72 38.31 -6.62
N ARG A 92 1.25 37.12 -6.33
CA ARG A 92 2.69 36.91 -6.26
C ARG A 92 3.35 37.08 -7.62
N ASP A 93 2.74 36.61 -8.71
CA ASP A 93 3.27 36.81 -10.06
C ASP A 93 3.23 38.29 -10.47
N LYS A 94 2.19 39.03 -10.04
CA LYS A 94 2.09 40.48 -10.22
C LYS A 94 3.18 41.24 -9.46
N LEU A 95 3.31 40.98 -8.15
CA LEU A 95 4.37 41.58 -7.32
C LEU A 95 5.76 41.24 -7.87
N GLN A 96 5.94 40.05 -8.44
CA GLN A 96 7.18 39.68 -9.08
C GLN A 96 7.47 40.56 -10.29
N ASN A 97 6.47 40.82 -11.15
CA ASN A 97 6.64 41.71 -12.29
C ASN A 97 6.96 43.14 -11.86
N ASP A 98 6.25 43.67 -10.85
CA ASP A 98 6.50 45.01 -10.30
C ASP A 98 7.93 45.13 -9.75
N ILE A 99 8.41 44.09 -9.04
CA ILE A 99 9.79 44.01 -8.56
C ILE A 99 10.78 43.98 -9.72
N ASN A 100 10.51 43.24 -10.80
CA ASN A 100 11.39 43.15 -11.97
C ASN A 100 11.50 44.50 -12.68
N GLU A 101 10.39 45.24 -12.80
CA GLU A 101 10.37 46.59 -13.38
C GLU A 101 11.16 47.58 -12.53
N LEU A 102 10.92 47.60 -11.21
CA LEU A 102 11.62 48.49 -10.27
C LEU A 102 13.12 48.16 -10.10
N SER A 103 13.51 46.92 -10.40
CA SER A 103 14.88 46.45 -10.27
C SER A 103 15.68 46.57 -11.57
N HIS A 104 15.05 46.95 -12.67
CA HIS A 104 15.73 47.16 -13.95
C HIS A 104 16.75 48.32 -13.88
N ASP A 105 16.53 49.28 -12.99
CA ASP A 105 17.43 50.42 -12.75
C ASP A 105 18.67 50.05 -11.88
N ASP A 106 18.71 48.85 -11.28
CA ASP A 106 19.85 48.33 -10.51
C ASP A 106 20.27 46.95 -11.03
N PRO A 107 21.38 46.86 -11.82
CA PRO A 107 21.84 45.62 -12.43
C PRO A 107 22.02 44.45 -11.44
N LYS A 108 22.39 44.73 -10.19
CA LYS A 108 22.56 43.67 -9.17
C LYS A 108 21.23 43.09 -8.71
N LYS A 109 20.18 43.91 -8.62
CA LYS A 109 18.84 43.43 -8.26
C LYS A 109 18.22 42.63 -9.40
N PHE A 110 18.42 43.05 -10.65
CA PHE A 110 18.02 42.30 -11.83
C PHE A 110 18.62 40.89 -11.87
N ASP A 111 19.92 40.76 -11.59
CA ASP A 111 20.60 39.45 -11.53
C ASP A 111 20.07 38.56 -10.40
N LEU A 112 19.77 39.13 -9.23
CA LEU A 112 19.18 38.39 -8.10
C LEU A 112 17.80 37.86 -8.43
N ILE A 113 16.96 38.69 -9.03
CA ILE A 113 15.61 38.33 -9.50
C ILE A 113 15.66 37.20 -10.51
N LYS A 114 16.58 37.28 -11.48
CA LYS A 114 16.74 36.25 -12.50
C LYS A 114 17.12 34.92 -11.87
N ARG A 115 18.10 34.91 -10.95
CA ARG A 115 18.48 33.70 -10.21
C ARG A 115 17.34 33.16 -9.37
N ASP A 116 16.57 34.03 -8.73
CA ASP A 116 15.47 33.60 -7.89
C ASP A 116 14.33 32.97 -8.71
N LYS A 117 14.08 33.49 -9.93
CA LYS A 117 13.18 32.85 -10.90
C LYS A 117 13.68 31.47 -11.33
N GLU A 118 14.96 31.37 -11.68
CA GLU A 118 15.60 30.09 -12.06
C GLU A 118 15.52 29.07 -10.91
N LEU A 119 15.74 29.50 -9.65
CA LEU A 119 15.61 28.65 -8.47
C LEU A 119 14.15 28.20 -8.25
N ARG A 120 13.18 29.08 -8.44
CA ARG A 120 11.76 28.73 -8.32
C ARG A 120 11.31 27.74 -9.40
N ASP A 121 11.78 27.93 -10.63
CA ASP A 121 11.50 26.99 -11.72
C ASP A 121 12.14 25.62 -11.45
N ALA A 122 13.39 25.60 -10.96
CA ALA A 122 14.05 24.38 -10.53
C ALA A 122 13.31 23.69 -9.37
N GLN A 123 12.84 24.46 -8.38
CA GLN A 123 12.05 23.94 -7.26
C GLN A 123 10.71 23.32 -7.72
N ARG A 124 10.01 23.96 -8.66
CA ARG A 124 8.77 23.41 -9.23
C ARG A 124 9.02 22.11 -9.99
N THR A 125 10.08 22.07 -10.81
CA THR A 125 10.49 20.86 -11.53
C THR A 125 10.86 19.73 -10.56
N LEU A 126 11.62 20.03 -9.50
CA LEU A 126 12.03 19.04 -8.50
C LEU A 126 10.81 18.50 -7.74
N LYS A 127 9.86 19.38 -7.36
CA LYS A 127 8.60 18.95 -6.74
C LYS A 127 7.84 17.99 -7.65
N LYS A 128 7.65 18.35 -8.93
CA LYS A 128 6.99 17.48 -9.90
C LYS A 128 7.71 16.14 -10.07
N ALA A 129 9.04 16.15 -10.17
CA ALA A 129 9.83 14.92 -10.28
C ALA A 129 9.71 14.03 -9.03
N THR A 130 9.58 14.63 -7.84
CA THR A 130 9.37 13.92 -6.59
C THR A 130 7.99 13.27 -6.53
N ASP A 131 6.95 14.01 -6.94
CA ASP A 131 5.58 13.49 -7.02
C ASP A 131 5.47 12.36 -8.05
N ASP A 132 6.11 12.52 -9.22
CA ASP A 132 6.20 11.51 -10.27
C ASP A 132 6.96 10.26 -9.79
N LEU A 133 8.05 10.44 -9.02
CA LEU A 133 8.80 9.33 -8.43
C LEU A 133 7.97 8.56 -7.42
N ALA A 134 7.29 9.25 -6.50
CA ALA A 134 6.42 8.62 -5.51
C ALA A 134 5.27 7.83 -6.15
N SER A 135 4.67 8.38 -7.22
CA SER A 135 3.65 7.69 -8.02
C SER A 135 4.22 6.42 -8.69
N ASN A 136 5.41 6.52 -9.28
CA ASN A 136 6.08 5.38 -9.91
C ASN A 136 6.50 4.31 -8.90
N GLU A 137 6.96 4.68 -7.70
CA GLU A 137 7.28 3.74 -6.63
C GLU A 137 6.06 2.94 -6.19
N LYS A 138 4.91 3.62 -6.03
CA LYS A 138 3.64 2.94 -5.72
C LYS A 138 3.24 1.96 -6.83
N ALA A 139 3.29 2.40 -8.09
CA ALA A 139 2.97 1.56 -9.22
C ALA A 139 3.92 0.36 -9.35
N ASN A 140 5.22 0.56 -9.08
CA ASN A 140 6.19 -0.53 -9.08
C ASN A 140 5.99 -1.50 -7.91
N ALA A 141 5.66 -1.02 -6.72
CA ALA A 141 5.34 -1.88 -5.58
C ALA A 141 4.14 -2.78 -5.89
N GLU A 142 3.09 -2.25 -6.52
CA GLU A 142 1.93 -3.02 -6.99
C GLU A 142 2.31 -4.06 -8.04
N ARG A 143 3.13 -3.69 -9.03
CA ARG A 143 3.63 -4.62 -10.06
C ARG A 143 4.47 -5.75 -9.46
N VAL A 144 5.37 -5.44 -8.52
CA VAL A 144 6.19 -6.43 -7.83
C VAL A 144 5.32 -7.38 -7.01
N LYS A 145 4.29 -6.86 -6.34
CA LYS A 145 3.33 -7.70 -5.61
C LYS A 145 2.62 -8.68 -6.55
N VAL A 146 2.07 -8.20 -7.67
CA VAL A 146 1.38 -9.06 -8.65
C VAL A 146 2.34 -10.10 -9.23
N ALA A 147 3.58 -9.72 -9.54
CA ALA A 147 4.60 -10.65 -10.03
C ALA A 147 4.94 -11.73 -8.98
N ASN A 148 5.13 -11.34 -7.72
CA ASN A 148 5.39 -12.29 -6.63
C ASN A 148 4.20 -13.22 -6.39
N ASP A 149 2.98 -12.70 -6.39
CA ASP A 149 1.75 -13.50 -6.24
C ASP A 149 1.61 -14.52 -7.40
N THR A 150 1.98 -14.12 -8.62
CA THR A 150 1.99 -14.99 -9.79
C THR A 150 3.06 -16.08 -9.69
N LEU A 151 4.28 -15.73 -9.27
CA LEU A 151 5.35 -16.71 -9.07
C LEU A 151 5.03 -17.70 -7.96
N LEU A 152 4.42 -17.23 -6.87
CA LEU A 152 3.93 -18.07 -5.78
C LEU A 152 2.87 -19.04 -6.30
N GLU A 153 1.90 -18.55 -7.08
CA GLU A 153 0.88 -19.38 -7.68
C GLU A 153 1.50 -20.46 -8.58
N ILE A 154 2.40 -20.10 -9.50
CA ILE A 154 3.13 -21.07 -10.34
C ILE A 154 3.82 -22.14 -9.47
N SER A 155 4.53 -21.72 -8.42
CA SER A 155 5.23 -22.64 -7.51
C SER A 155 4.26 -23.59 -6.81
N ILE A 156 3.10 -23.10 -6.37
CA ILE A 156 2.03 -23.91 -5.78
C ILE A 156 1.51 -24.95 -6.77
N TRP A 157 1.27 -24.55 -8.02
CA TRP A 157 0.83 -25.46 -9.08
C TRP A 157 1.89 -26.53 -9.36
N GLU A 158 3.16 -26.15 -9.54
CA GLU A 158 4.26 -27.08 -9.78
C GLU A 158 4.42 -28.08 -8.64
N ILE A 159 4.45 -27.60 -7.39
CA ILE A 159 4.58 -28.46 -6.20
C ILE A 159 3.40 -29.42 -6.10
N ALA A 160 2.15 -28.95 -6.28
CA ALA A 160 0.98 -29.81 -6.19
C ALA A 160 1.03 -30.95 -7.24
N THR A 161 1.57 -30.72 -8.43
CA THR A 161 1.73 -31.79 -9.44
C THR A 161 2.77 -32.86 -9.08
N GLU A 162 3.64 -32.62 -8.09
CA GLU A 162 4.57 -33.64 -7.58
C GLU A 162 3.90 -34.70 -6.67
N TYR A 163 2.63 -34.49 -6.29
CA TYR A 163 1.88 -35.36 -5.37
C TYR A 163 0.70 -36.04 -6.06
N GLN A 164 0.46 -37.29 -5.68
CA GLN A 164 -0.50 -38.21 -6.34
C GLN A 164 -1.96 -37.73 -6.27
N THR A 165 -2.30 -36.92 -5.25
CA THR A 165 -3.62 -36.33 -5.03
C THR A 165 -3.54 -34.81 -4.81
N GLY A 166 -2.49 -34.18 -5.34
CA GLY A 166 -2.24 -32.75 -5.16
C GLY A 166 -3.36 -31.89 -5.73
N ASP A 167 -3.95 -31.04 -4.88
CA ASP A 167 -4.96 -30.05 -5.25
C ASP A 167 -4.36 -28.63 -5.08
N PRO A 168 -3.94 -27.98 -6.18
CA PRO A 168 -3.32 -26.66 -6.17
C PRO A 168 -4.16 -25.60 -5.46
N VAL A 169 -5.49 -25.69 -5.54
CA VAL A 169 -6.40 -24.72 -4.93
C VAL A 169 -6.40 -24.85 -3.41
N LYS A 170 -6.41 -26.08 -2.89
CA LYS A 170 -6.28 -26.33 -1.44
C LYS A 170 -4.92 -25.91 -0.91
N LEU A 171 -3.85 -26.18 -1.65
CA LEU A 171 -2.50 -25.76 -1.27
C LEU A 171 -2.40 -24.23 -1.23
N LYS A 172 -2.97 -23.52 -2.21
CA LYS A 172 -3.02 -22.05 -2.24
C LYS A 172 -3.73 -21.45 -1.03
N ASN A 173 -4.89 -22.00 -0.67
CA ASN A 173 -5.66 -21.55 0.50
C ASN A 173 -4.87 -21.77 1.79
N LEU A 174 -4.19 -22.91 1.95
CA LEU A 174 -3.39 -23.19 3.13
C LEU A 174 -2.12 -22.34 3.19
N CYS A 175 -1.43 -22.12 2.07
CA CYS A 175 -0.28 -21.21 2.02
C CYS A 175 -0.67 -19.78 2.40
N SER A 176 -1.87 -19.34 2.02
CA SER A 176 -2.43 -18.04 2.42
C SER A 176 -2.71 -17.97 3.92
N THR A 177 -3.26 -19.04 4.52
CA THR A 177 -3.54 -19.12 5.97
C THR A 177 -2.27 -19.19 6.82
N PHE A 178 -1.25 -19.92 6.36
CA PHE A 178 0.01 -20.11 7.08
C PHE A 178 1.09 -19.08 6.75
N GLY A 179 0.84 -18.17 5.80
CA GLY A 179 1.82 -17.17 5.35
C GLY A 179 3.04 -17.79 4.66
N ALA A 180 2.88 -18.97 4.04
CA ALA A 180 3.95 -19.62 3.29
C ALA A 180 4.19 -18.88 1.98
N THR A 181 5.35 -18.21 1.88
CA THR A 181 5.69 -17.35 0.73
C THR A 181 6.91 -17.83 -0.05
N SER A 182 7.63 -18.84 0.47
CA SER A 182 8.77 -19.46 -0.19
C SER A 182 8.44 -20.87 -0.68
N GLU A 183 9.12 -21.32 -1.74
CA GLU A 183 8.94 -22.66 -2.30
C GLU A 183 9.14 -23.76 -1.23
N GLU A 184 10.12 -23.60 -0.35
CA GLU A 184 10.43 -24.55 0.74
C GLU A 184 9.28 -24.64 1.75
N GLN A 185 8.69 -23.50 2.13
CA GLN A 185 7.53 -23.48 3.02
C GLN A 185 6.30 -24.09 2.34
N ILE A 186 6.08 -23.80 1.05
CA ILE A 186 4.98 -24.40 0.28
C ILE A 186 5.17 -25.93 0.21
N ARG A 187 6.40 -26.41 -0.01
CA ARG A 187 6.74 -27.84 -0.01
C ARG A 187 6.47 -28.48 1.35
N GLN A 188 6.82 -27.82 2.45
CA GLN A 188 6.51 -28.32 3.80
C GLN A 188 5.00 -28.44 4.03
N VAL A 189 4.22 -27.44 3.63
CA VAL A 189 2.75 -27.51 3.72
C VAL A 189 2.22 -28.66 2.85
N ALA A 190 2.72 -28.82 1.62
CA ALA A 190 2.32 -29.92 0.75
C ALA A 190 2.69 -31.31 1.32
N ASP A 191 3.88 -31.45 1.91
CA ASP A 191 4.36 -32.69 2.54
C ASP A 191 3.49 -33.11 3.74
N THR A 192 2.84 -32.16 4.43
CA THR A 192 1.88 -32.47 5.51
C THR A 192 0.52 -32.95 4.99
N LEU A 193 0.18 -32.64 3.74
CA LEU A 193 -1.14 -32.90 3.16
C LEU A 193 -1.18 -34.17 2.31
N TRP A 194 -0.11 -34.44 1.56
CA TRP A 194 -0.12 -35.47 0.53
C TRP A 194 1.12 -36.34 0.53
N VAL A 195 0.95 -37.59 0.10
CA VAL A 195 2.05 -38.53 -0.12
C VAL A 195 2.66 -38.22 -1.49
N LYS A 196 3.98 -37.98 -1.52
CA LYS A 196 4.72 -37.75 -2.76
C LYS A 196 4.55 -38.93 -3.71
N GLU A 197 4.42 -38.65 -5.02
CA GLU A 197 4.44 -39.72 -6.00
C GLU A 197 5.79 -40.46 -5.92
N THR A 198 5.73 -41.77 -5.68
CA THR A 198 6.88 -42.65 -5.88
C THR A 198 7.07 -42.82 -7.39
N LYS A 199 7.77 -41.88 -8.03
CA LYS A 199 8.24 -42.12 -9.40
C LYS A 199 9.10 -43.39 -9.38
N PRO A 200 8.83 -44.39 -10.24
CA PRO A 200 9.76 -45.50 -10.41
C PRO A 200 11.10 -44.91 -10.86
N ALA A 201 12.18 -45.32 -10.21
CA ALA A 201 13.53 -44.89 -10.52
C ALA A 201 13.81 -45.07 -12.01
N LYS A 202 13.75 -44.00 -12.79
CA LYS A 202 14.43 -43.95 -14.09
C LYS A 202 15.90 -43.69 -13.80
N GLU A 203 16.68 -44.76 -13.73
CA GLU A 203 18.07 -44.71 -14.18
C GLU A 203 18.05 -44.19 -15.63
N GLY A 204 18.58 -42.99 -15.85
CA GLY A 204 18.59 -42.38 -17.16
C GLY A 204 19.00 -40.92 -17.11
N THR A 205 20.31 -40.71 -17.05
CA THR A 205 21.05 -39.57 -17.65
C THR A 205 20.73 -38.15 -17.14
N PRO A 206 21.72 -37.33 -16.75
CA PRO A 206 21.48 -35.95 -16.37
C PRO A 206 21.18 -35.13 -17.64
N GLU A 207 19.92 -35.08 -18.06
CA GLU A 207 19.49 -34.05 -18.99
C GLU A 207 19.57 -32.70 -18.27
N GLY A 208 20.48 -31.87 -18.77
CA GLY A 208 20.87 -30.62 -18.17
C GLY A 208 19.65 -29.76 -17.89
N LYS A 209 19.50 -29.38 -16.62
CA LYS A 209 18.88 -28.10 -16.28
C LYS A 209 19.64 -27.06 -17.10
N THR A 210 19.08 -26.63 -18.23
CA THR A 210 19.49 -25.39 -18.87
C THR A 210 19.19 -24.30 -17.86
N LYS A 211 20.21 -24.01 -17.05
CA LYS A 211 20.28 -22.83 -16.20
C LYS A 211 19.86 -21.68 -17.09
N LEU A 212 18.68 -21.11 -16.82
CA LEU A 212 18.24 -19.91 -17.50
C LEU A 212 19.33 -18.87 -17.22
N VAL A 213 20.18 -18.61 -18.22
CA VAL A 213 21.19 -17.56 -18.12
C VAL A 213 20.39 -16.27 -18.21
N LEU A 214 20.00 -15.74 -17.06
CA LEU A 214 19.53 -14.37 -16.94
C LEU A 214 20.64 -13.49 -17.50
N ASP A 215 20.33 -12.83 -18.62
CA ASP A 215 21.20 -11.85 -19.25
C ASP A 215 21.66 -10.86 -18.17
N THR A 216 22.96 -10.82 -17.91
CA THR A 216 23.57 -10.01 -16.83
C THR A 216 23.44 -8.50 -17.03
N GLY A 217 22.58 -8.03 -17.95
CA GLY A 217 22.40 -6.61 -18.26
C GLY A 217 23.67 -5.95 -18.81
N LYS A 218 24.72 -6.72 -19.08
CA LYS A 218 25.91 -6.27 -19.79
C LYS A 218 25.57 -6.26 -21.28
N SER A 219 24.79 -5.26 -21.67
CA SER A 219 24.88 -4.77 -23.03
C SER A 219 26.36 -4.48 -23.28
N LYS A 220 26.98 -5.26 -24.17
CA LYS A 220 28.21 -4.83 -24.81
C LYS A 220 27.78 -3.62 -25.63
N GLY A 221 27.94 -2.43 -25.04
CA GLY A 221 27.86 -1.16 -25.72
C GLY A 221 28.62 -1.32 -27.03
N GLY A 222 27.86 -1.25 -28.12
CA GLY A 222 28.38 -1.52 -29.45
C GLY A 222 29.56 -0.60 -29.72
N GLY A 223 30.70 -1.23 -29.99
CA GLY A 223 31.80 -0.71 -30.78
C GLY A 223 32.44 0.59 -30.29
N LEU A 224 33.70 0.47 -29.87
CA LEU A 224 34.71 1.52 -29.96
C LEU A 224 34.76 2.09 -31.39
N LEU A 225 33.84 3.00 -31.69
CA LEU A 225 34.00 4.02 -32.70
C LEU A 225 33.88 5.31 -31.91
N THR A 226 34.98 6.05 -31.80
CA THR A 226 34.93 7.38 -31.20
C THR A 226 33.96 8.24 -32.01
N GLU A 227 33.41 9.31 -31.42
CA GLU A 227 32.54 10.22 -32.18
C GLU A 227 33.23 10.75 -33.45
N GLU A 228 34.56 10.83 -33.43
CA GLU A 228 35.41 11.19 -34.57
C GLU A 228 35.28 10.19 -35.73
N ASP A 229 35.25 8.89 -35.47
CA ASP A 229 35.06 7.86 -36.50
C ASP A 229 33.65 7.93 -37.13
N ARG A 230 32.64 8.25 -36.30
CA ARG A 230 31.26 8.44 -36.77
C ARG A 230 31.11 9.71 -37.62
N LEU A 231 31.80 10.77 -37.26
CA LEU A 231 31.84 12.03 -38.01
C LEU A 231 32.59 11.86 -39.33
N ALA A 232 33.71 11.13 -39.35
CA ALA A 232 34.48 10.85 -40.56
C ALA A 232 33.69 10.01 -41.58
N ALA A 233 32.90 9.02 -41.13
CA ALA A 233 32.03 8.23 -42.00
C ALA A 233 30.86 9.04 -42.58
N ARG A 234 30.38 10.06 -41.86
CA ARG A 234 29.23 10.88 -42.28
C ARG A 234 29.63 12.05 -43.17
N TYR A 235 30.88 12.52 -43.06
CA TYR A 235 31.42 13.64 -43.83
C TYR A 235 32.80 13.31 -44.45
N PRO A 236 32.88 12.36 -45.39
CA PRO A 236 34.15 11.91 -45.98
C PRO A 236 34.86 12.98 -46.81
N THR A 237 34.19 14.08 -47.14
CA THR A 237 34.72 15.17 -47.98
C THR A 237 35.50 16.24 -47.20
N MET A 238 35.53 16.19 -45.87
CA MET A 238 36.28 17.17 -45.05
C MET A 238 37.69 16.67 -44.69
N ALA A 239 38.00 15.39 -44.88
CA ALA A 239 39.33 14.85 -44.70
C ALA A 239 40.13 14.98 -46.01
N LYS A 240 40.53 16.21 -46.37
CA LYS A 240 41.68 16.52 -47.25
C LYS A 240 41.88 18.03 -47.38
N LYS A 241 42.74 18.58 -46.52
CA LYS A 241 43.94 19.33 -46.89
C LYS A 241 44.81 19.57 -45.67
#